data_AF-A0A7K5JY37-F1
#
_entry.id   AF-A0A7K5JY37-F1
#
_cell.length_a   1.000
_cell.length_b   1.000
_cell.length_c   1.000
_cell.angle_alpha   90.00
_cell.angle_beta   90.00
_cell.angle_gamma   90.00
#
_symmetry.space_group_name_H-M   'P 1'
#
loop_
_entity.id
_entity.type
_entity.pdbx_description
1 polymer ?
#
loop_
_entity_poly.entity_id
_entity_poly.type
_entity_poly.pdbx_seq_one_letter_code
_entity_poly.pdbx_strand_id
1 'polypeptide(L)'
;IDKDALDVQVKERKIQEAIEKARHEKFANDMKRNDRLLCLLEEQEKREIKDMNKALKEFQKNQTPETRREFDLNDPQALKKDRPARVSDTDPRCTISGMQKFAGEDLNYEQRMKFQKEQLREWSLQQQKDWKTALADQKLADDLYDKYRVEIDRKIMELQRQEEESRRAVCTATKDFNRIQATELAYKKELDKSQTLRDNMDEITFLLRGDFLSENPAQALSPLGDRVLVDRWKGMSPEQLMAIRHYQKEQVQENLRMKEQERQRDAEWDRQRVQAARAQILLEREQQRQHRERRRDLDFMNAELSQEQRAKNIYLKEEAYSNVPTAQYYAQFNTTTR
;
A
#
# COMPACT_ATOMS: atom_id res chain seq x y z
N ILE A 1 203.25 95.47 -63.04
CA ILE A 1 202.03 94.66 -62.79
C ILE A 1 202.51 93.28 -62.40
N ASP A 2 202.28 92.90 -61.15
CA ASP A 2 202.77 91.65 -60.57
C ASP A 2 201.82 90.50 -60.91
N LYS A 3 202.18 89.70 -61.93
CA LYS A 3 201.34 88.61 -62.47
C LYS A 3 201.28 87.41 -61.52
N ASP A 4 202.32 87.19 -60.71
CA ASP A 4 202.42 86.01 -59.87
C ASP A 4 201.44 86.08 -58.68
N ALA A 5 201.21 87.28 -58.14
CA ALA A 5 200.21 87.50 -57.08
C ALA A 5 198.75 87.26 -57.56
N LEU A 6 198.44 87.59 -58.82
CA LEU A 6 197.10 87.37 -59.41
C LEU A 6 196.84 85.88 -59.67
N ASP A 7 197.84 85.11 -60.10
CA ASP A 7 197.70 83.67 -60.31
C ASP A 7 197.47 82.90 -58.98
N VAL A 8 198.05 83.38 -57.88
CA VAL A 8 197.76 82.82 -56.54
C VAL A 8 196.32 83.13 -56.11
N GLN A 9 195.82 84.35 -56.30
CA GLN A 9 194.42 84.71 -56.00
C GLN A 9 193.42 83.90 -56.83
N VAL A 10 193.70 83.65 -58.11
CA VAL A 10 192.84 82.82 -58.97
C VAL A 10 192.84 81.35 -58.50
N LYS A 11 193.99 80.81 -58.06
CA LYS A 11 194.06 79.46 -57.49
C LYS A 11 193.30 79.36 -56.17
N GLU A 12 193.43 80.33 -55.28
CA GLU A 12 192.75 80.34 -53.99
C GLU A 12 191.22 80.45 -54.14
N ARG A 13 190.75 81.28 -55.07
CA ARG A 13 189.33 81.36 -55.44
C ARG A 13 188.80 80.04 -56.01
N LYS A 14 189.57 79.37 -56.89
CA LYS A 14 189.20 78.03 -57.40
C LYS A 14 189.14 76.97 -56.30
N ILE A 15 190.03 77.05 -55.30
CA ILE A 15 189.99 76.16 -54.13
C ILE A 15 188.76 76.46 -53.27
N GLN A 16 188.41 77.73 -53.04
CA GLN A 16 187.19 78.12 -52.34
C GLN A 16 185.93 77.62 -53.06
N GLU A 17 185.82 77.84 -54.38
CA GLU A 17 184.69 77.35 -55.20
C GLU A 17 184.58 75.82 -55.13
N ALA A 18 185.71 75.09 -55.13
CA ALA A 18 185.71 73.63 -54.98
C ALA A 18 185.26 73.16 -53.58
N ILE A 19 185.66 73.86 -52.51
CA ILE A 19 185.24 73.57 -51.13
C ILE A 19 183.74 73.85 -50.95
N GLU A 20 183.24 74.96 -51.49
CA GLU A 20 181.81 75.27 -51.48
C GLU A 20 181.00 74.23 -52.26
N LYS A 21 181.49 73.83 -53.45
CA LYS A 21 180.86 72.77 -54.23
C LYS A 21 180.82 71.43 -53.47
N ALA A 22 181.91 71.05 -52.80
CA ALA A 22 181.95 69.86 -51.96
C ALA A 22 180.99 69.95 -50.75
N ARG A 23 180.84 71.13 -50.13
CA ARG A 23 179.84 71.37 -49.08
C ARG A 23 178.41 71.24 -49.62
N HIS A 24 178.12 71.84 -50.76
CA HIS A 24 176.81 71.72 -51.42
C HIS A 24 176.50 70.27 -51.79
N GLU A 25 177.47 69.51 -52.30
CA GLU A 25 177.31 68.08 -52.57
C GLU A 25 177.04 67.27 -51.30
N LYS A 26 177.74 67.58 -50.19
CA LYS A 26 177.46 66.94 -48.89
C LYS A 26 176.05 67.22 -48.40
N PHE A 27 175.60 68.48 -48.44
CA PHE A 27 174.23 68.84 -48.06
C PHE A 27 173.18 68.20 -48.98
N ALA A 28 173.45 68.14 -50.29
CA ALA A 28 172.57 67.46 -51.24
C ALA A 28 172.46 65.95 -50.94
N ASN A 29 173.57 65.32 -50.53
CA ASN A 29 173.57 63.91 -50.14
C ASN A 29 172.85 63.67 -48.81
N ASP A 30 173.01 64.55 -47.81
CA ASP A 30 172.27 64.48 -46.55
C ASP A 30 170.77 64.70 -46.79
N MET A 31 170.39 65.63 -47.68
CA MET A 31 168.99 65.83 -48.08
C MET A 31 168.41 64.58 -48.74
N LYS A 32 169.13 63.95 -49.67
CA LYS A 32 168.72 62.66 -50.27
C LYS A 32 168.58 61.54 -49.23
N ARG A 33 169.44 61.52 -48.21
CA ARG A 33 169.37 60.54 -47.11
C ARG A 33 168.13 60.78 -46.24
N ASN A 34 167.86 62.03 -45.88
CA ASN A 34 166.69 62.40 -45.07
C ASN A 34 165.39 62.13 -45.81
N ASP A 35 165.32 62.42 -47.12
CA ASP A 35 164.15 62.14 -47.95
C ASP A 35 163.83 60.64 -48.02
N ARG A 36 164.87 59.80 -48.17
CA ARG A 36 164.73 58.33 -48.06
C ARG A 36 164.23 57.89 -46.68
N LEU A 37 164.72 58.51 -45.61
CA LEU A 37 164.28 58.20 -44.25
C LEU A 37 162.80 58.57 -44.04
N LEU A 38 162.37 59.73 -44.54
CA LEU A 38 160.98 60.18 -44.48
C LEU A 38 160.04 59.23 -45.23
N CYS A 39 160.40 58.81 -46.45
CA CYS A 39 159.62 57.83 -47.19
C CYS A 39 159.45 56.50 -46.42
N LEU A 40 160.50 56.01 -45.76
CA LEU A 40 160.43 54.79 -44.94
C LEU A 40 159.52 54.96 -43.72
N LEU A 41 159.59 56.10 -43.03
CA LEU A 41 158.72 56.40 -41.89
C LEU A 41 157.25 56.53 -42.32
N GLU A 42 156.99 57.18 -43.45
CA GLU A 42 155.63 57.31 -44.00
C GLU A 42 155.05 55.94 -44.40
N GLU A 43 155.87 55.03 -44.95
CA GLU A 43 155.46 53.65 -45.20
C GLU A 43 155.15 52.87 -43.92
N GLN A 44 155.92 53.07 -42.85
CA GLN A 44 155.67 52.45 -41.54
C GLN A 44 154.36 52.95 -40.95
N GLU A 45 154.14 54.27 -40.92
CA GLU A 45 152.89 54.87 -40.44
C GLU A 45 151.68 54.36 -41.24
N LYS A 46 151.78 54.30 -42.57
CA LYS A 46 150.73 53.72 -43.43
C LYS A 46 150.44 52.25 -43.10
N ARG A 47 151.44 51.46 -42.71
CA ARG A 47 151.24 50.07 -42.27
C ARG A 47 150.56 50.01 -40.91
N GLU A 48 151.01 50.80 -39.94
CA GLU A 48 150.39 50.87 -38.61
C GLU A 48 148.93 51.31 -38.65
N ILE A 49 148.59 52.32 -39.46
CA ILE A 49 147.21 52.76 -39.67
C ILE A 49 146.36 51.64 -40.29
N LYS A 50 146.92 50.87 -41.25
CA LYS A 50 146.21 49.73 -41.84
C LYS A 50 145.97 48.62 -40.81
N ASP A 51 146.97 48.29 -40.02
CA ASP A 51 146.88 47.24 -39.00
C ASP A 51 145.90 47.62 -37.88
N MET A 52 145.93 48.88 -37.42
CA MET A 52 144.97 49.41 -36.44
C MET A 52 143.54 49.36 -36.97
N ASN A 53 143.31 49.80 -38.21
CA ASN A 53 141.99 49.74 -38.85
C ASN A 53 141.51 48.29 -39.04
N LYS A 54 142.43 47.35 -39.30
CA LYS A 54 142.11 45.93 -39.40
C LYS A 54 141.66 45.38 -38.05
N ALA A 55 142.40 45.66 -36.97
CA ALA A 55 142.05 45.23 -35.62
C ALA A 55 140.70 45.83 -35.16
N LEU A 56 140.44 47.10 -35.47
CA LEU A 56 139.18 47.77 -35.14
C LEU A 56 137.99 47.12 -35.89
N LYS A 57 138.16 46.80 -37.18
CA LYS A 57 137.15 46.06 -37.94
C LYS A 57 136.92 44.65 -37.38
N GLU A 58 137.97 43.95 -36.96
CA GLU A 58 137.85 42.64 -36.32
C GLU A 58 137.10 42.71 -34.99
N PHE A 59 137.35 43.73 -34.17
CA PHE A 59 136.60 43.96 -32.94
C PHE A 59 135.13 44.30 -33.21
N GLN A 60 134.85 45.15 -34.21
CA GLN A 60 133.48 45.50 -34.62
C GLN A 60 132.69 44.30 -35.14
N LYS A 61 133.33 43.28 -35.73
CA LYS A 61 132.64 42.03 -36.12
C LYS A 61 132.00 41.30 -34.93
N ASN A 62 132.56 41.46 -33.73
CA ASN A 62 132.00 40.86 -32.51
C ASN A 62 130.85 41.70 -31.91
N GLN A 63 130.62 42.91 -32.42
CA GLN A 63 129.54 43.83 -32.00
C GLN A 63 128.30 43.68 -32.91
N THR A 64 127.80 42.46 -33.04
CA THR A 64 126.59 42.16 -33.81
C THR A 64 125.33 42.65 -33.08
N PRO A 65 124.26 43.02 -33.80
CA PRO A 65 122.97 43.36 -33.18
C PRO A 65 122.40 42.26 -32.27
N GLU A 66 122.70 41.00 -32.58
CA GLU A 66 122.26 39.81 -31.86
C GLU A 66 122.85 39.67 -30.45
N THR A 67 124.02 40.28 -30.20
CA THR A 67 124.70 40.22 -28.89
C THR A 67 124.29 41.36 -27.96
N ARG A 68 123.34 42.20 -28.37
CA ARG A 68 122.77 43.26 -27.53
C ARG A 68 121.89 42.66 -26.44
N ARG A 69 121.86 43.31 -25.28
CA ARG A 69 121.07 42.87 -24.12
C ARG A 69 119.57 42.85 -24.42
N GLU A 70 119.12 43.80 -25.23
CA GLU A 70 117.74 44.02 -25.65
C GLU A 70 117.39 43.40 -27.00
N PHE A 71 118.21 42.46 -27.50
CA PHE A 71 117.94 41.82 -28.79
C PHE A 71 116.65 40.99 -28.77
N ASP A 72 116.32 40.35 -27.64
CA ASP A 72 115.06 39.62 -27.45
C ASP A 72 113.81 40.48 -27.71
N LEU A 73 113.86 41.76 -27.35
CA LEU A 73 112.79 42.74 -27.61
C LEU A 73 112.79 43.26 -29.07
N ASN A 74 113.96 43.31 -29.71
CA ASN A 74 114.14 43.87 -31.06
C ASN A 74 114.27 42.79 -32.15
N ASP A 75 114.14 41.52 -31.80
CA ASP A 75 114.29 40.40 -32.72
C ASP A 75 113.16 40.45 -33.78
N PRO A 76 113.49 40.58 -35.08
CA PRO A 76 112.48 40.56 -36.15
C PRO A 76 111.64 39.28 -36.19
N GLN A 77 112.12 38.20 -35.57
CA GLN A 77 111.43 36.91 -35.49
C GLN A 77 110.76 36.64 -34.14
N ALA A 78 110.72 37.62 -33.21
CA ALA A 78 110.16 37.43 -31.87
C ALA A 78 108.75 36.81 -31.89
N LEU A 79 107.85 37.32 -32.75
CA LEU A 79 106.48 36.83 -32.89
C LEU A 79 106.38 35.38 -33.41
N LYS A 80 107.41 34.88 -34.11
CA LYS A 80 107.44 33.49 -34.60
C LYS A 80 107.98 32.52 -33.55
N LYS A 81 108.84 33.01 -32.65
CA LYS A 81 109.42 32.24 -31.54
C LYS A 81 108.49 32.18 -30.33
N ASP A 82 107.62 33.18 -30.19
CA ASP A 82 106.65 33.24 -29.10
C ASP A 82 105.57 32.15 -29.22
N ARG A 83 105.04 31.72 -28.07
CA ARG A 83 103.99 30.71 -28.00
C ARG A 83 102.63 31.39 -27.84
N PRO A 84 101.55 30.81 -28.39
CA PRO A 84 100.21 31.28 -28.08
C PRO A 84 99.96 31.38 -26.57
N ALA A 85 99.18 32.39 -26.18
CA ALA A 85 98.85 32.66 -24.77
C ALA A 85 98.15 31.46 -24.08
N ARG A 86 97.40 30.66 -24.84
CA ARG A 86 96.78 29.39 -24.43
C ARG A 86 96.99 28.35 -25.52
N VAL A 87 97.57 27.19 -25.16
CA VAL A 87 97.85 26.10 -26.12
C VAL A 87 96.80 24.99 -26.06
N SER A 88 96.25 24.71 -24.88
CA SER A 88 95.17 23.75 -24.67
C SER A 88 94.28 24.16 -23.50
N ASP A 89 93.13 23.51 -23.34
CA ASP A 89 92.23 23.75 -22.22
C ASP A 89 92.80 23.32 -20.87
N THR A 90 93.80 22.43 -20.90
CA THR A 90 94.52 21.91 -19.72
C THR A 90 95.91 22.52 -19.58
N ASP A 91 96.21 23.62 -20.29
CA ASP A 91 97.52 24.29 -20.21
C ASP A 91 97.78 24.77 -18.77
N PRO A 92 98.80 24.23 -18.06
CA PRO A 92 99.06 24.56 -16.67
C PRO A 92 99.55 26.00 -16.48
N ARG A 93 99.97 26.70 -17.55
CA ARG A 93 100.36 28.12 -17.50
C ARG A 93 99.16 29.05 -17.39
N CYS A 94 97.97 28.59 -17.79
CA CYS A 94 96.73 29.36 -17.73
C CYS A 94 96.13 29.31 -16.32
N THR A 95 96.75 30.06 -15.40
CA THR A 95 96.23 30.25 -14.04
C THR A 95 95.06 31.24 -14.01
N ILE A 96 94.37 31.30 -12.86
CA ILE A 96 93.20 32.17 -12.66
C ILE A 96 93.55 33.65 -12.89
N SER A 97 94.74 34.10 -12.49
CA SER A 97 95.18 35.49 -12.67
C SER A 97 95.54 35.85 -14.11
N GLY A 98 95.83 34.86 -14.96
CA GLY A 98 96.20 35.08 -16.36
C GLY A 98 95.04 35.45 -17.28
N MET A 99 93.80 35.30 -16.83
CA MET A 99 92.56 35.64 -17.58
C MET A 99 92.45 34.97 -18.97
N GLN A 100 93.19 33.90 -19.24
CA GLN A 100 93.15 33.16 -20.51
C GLN A 100 92.12 32.02 -20.51
N LYS A 101 91.57 31.65 -19.34
CA LYS A 101 90.58 30.60 -19.18
C LYS A 101 89.56 31.00 -18.12
N PHE A 102 88.28 30.95 -18.47
CA PHE A 102 87.18 31.27 -17.57
C PHE A 102 86.35 30.03 -17.26
N ALA A 103 85.98 29.85 -15.99
CA ALA A 103 85.18 28.69 -15.56
C ALA A 103 83.73 28.73 -16.10
N GLY A 104 83.25 29.89 -16.55
CA GLY A 104 81.94 30.03 -17.19
C GLY A 104 81.90 29.58 -18.66
N GLU A 105 83.05 29.35 -19.28
CA GLU A 105 83.13 28.81 -20.64
C GLU A 105 82.78 27.30 -20.61
N ASP A 106 81.52 26.98 -20.92
CA ASP A 106 81.04 25.59 -21.00
C ASP A 106 81.34 24.97 -22.36
N LEU A 107 82.52 24.35 -22.48
CA LEU A 107 82.91 23.60 -23.68
C LEU A 107 82.03 22.35 -23.92
N ASN A 108 81.35 21.86 -22.89
CA ASN A 108 80.50 20.67 -22.95
C ASN A 108 79.01 21.01 -23.13
N TYR A 109 78.69 22.27 -23.48
CA TYR A 109 77.32 22.75 -23.62
C TYR A 109 76.47 21.84 -24.51
N GLU A 110 76.99 21.45 -25.69
CA GLU A 110 76.25 20.60 -26.64
C GLU A 110 75.94 19.21 -26.07
N GLN A 111 76.91 18.60 -25.36
CA GLN A 111 76.73 17.30 -24.74
C GLN A 111 75.71 17.39 -23.59
N ARG A 112 75.82 18.41 -22.73
CA ARG A 112 74.86 18.68 -21.66
C ARG A 112 73.45 18.87 -22.21
N MET A 113 73.30 19.67 -23.26
CA MET A 113 72.01 19.89 -23.92
C MET A 113 71.44 18.61 -24.54
N LYS A 114 72.29 17.76 -25.12
CA LYS A 114 71.87 16.45 -25.64
C LYS A 114 71.31 15.55 -24.54
N PHE A 115 72.04 15.40 -23.44
CA PHE A 115 71.57 14.61 -22.28
C PHE A 115 70.27 15.15 -21.70
N GLN A 116 70.14 16.47 -21.55
CA GLN A 116 68.90 17.08 -21.05
C GLN A 116 67.71 16.83 -21.99
N LYS A 117 67.92 16.91 -23.30
CA LYS A 117 66.88 16.59 -24.30
C LYS A 117 66.48 15.11 -24.25
N GLU A 118 67.43 14.21 -24.10
CA GLU A 118 67.18 12.77 -23.96
C GLU A 118 66.38 12.49 -22.68
N GLN A 119 66.78 13.07 -21.54
CA GLN A 119 66.03 12.93 -20.28
C GLN A 119 64.60 13.45 -20.41
N LEU A 120 64.41 14.63 -20.99
CA LEU A 120 63.08 15.21 -21.18
C LEU A 120 62.21 14.35 -22.10
N ARG A 121 62.81 13.78 -23.15
CA ARG A 121 62.12 12.85 -24.06
C ARG A 121 61.65 11.61 -23.33
N GLU A 122 62.52 10.96 -22.56
CA GLU A 122 62.17 9.75 -21.82
C GLU A 122 61.10 10.02 -20.76
N TRP A 123 61.19 11.13 -20.02
CA TRP A 123 60.15 11.54 -19.07
C TRP A 123 58.81 11.81 -19.75
N SER A 124 58.82 12.47 -20.91
CA SER A 124 57.59 12.76 -21.67
C SER A 124 56.94 11.47 -22.18
N LEU A 125 57.74 10.52 -22.68
CA LEU A 125 57.26 9.23 -23.13
C LEU A 125 56.67 8.40 -21.97
N GLN A 126 57.33 8.42 -20.82
CA GLN A 126 56.85 7.74 -19.63
C GLN A 126 55.51 8.32 -19.16
N GLN A 127 55.39 9.65 -19.05
CA GLN A 127 54.13 10.31 -18.70
C GLN A 127 53.01 9.99 -19.69
N GLN A 128 53.29 10.00 -20.99
CA GLN A 128 52.30 9.63 -22.01
C GLN A 128 51.84 8.18 -21.86
N LYS A 129 52.77 7.27 -21.56
CA LYS A 129 52.44 5.85 -21.33
C LYS A 129 51.57 5.70 -20.08
N ASP A 130 51.96 6.33 -18.98
CA ASP A 130 51.22 6.25 -17.71
C ASP A 130 49.81 6.85 -17.85
N TRP A 131 49.69 7.98 -18.56
CA TRP A 131 48.39 8.58 -18.88
C TRP A 131 47.51 7.65 -19.73
N LYS A 132 48.08 7.01 -20.77
CA LYS A 132 47.35 6.05 -21.60
C LYS A 132 46.89 4.83 -20.81
N THR A 133 47.74 4.30 -19.93
CA THR A 133 47.41 3.17 -19.05
C THR A 133 46.28 3.56 -18.10
N ALA A 134 46.41 4.70 -17.40
CA ALA A 134 45.37 5.19 -16.49
C ALA A 134 44.03 5.42 -17.20
N LEU A 135 44.04 5.95 -18.43
CA LEU A 135 42.83 6.11 -19.24
C LEU A 135 42.23 4.76 -19.65
N ALA A 136 43.04 3.77 -19.97
CA ALA A 136 42.57 2.43 -20.30
C ALA A 136 41.95 1.73 -19.08
N ASP A 137 42.59 1.86 -17.91
CA ASP A 137 42.10 1.32 -16.64
C ASP A 137 40.78 1.98 -16.24
N GLN A 138 40.66 3.31 -16.41
CA GLN A 138 39.42 4.03 -16.17
C GLN A 138 38.30 3.53 -17.09
N LYS A 139 38.55 3.41 -18.41
CA LYS A 139 37.56 2.89 -19.35
C LYS A 139 37.12 1.47 -19.01
N LEU A 140 38.06 0.61 -18.62
CA LEU A 140 37.74 -0.75 -18.19
C LEU A 140 36.86 -0.75 -16.93
N ALA A 141 37.16 0.12 -15.95
CA ALA A 141 36.35 0.26 -14.75
C ALA A 141 34.93 0.76 -15.07
N ASP A 142 34.81 1.77 -15.94
CA ASP A 142 33.53 2.31 -16.40
C ASP A 142 32.71 1.23 -17.15
N ASP A 143 33.34 0.49 -18.07
CA ASP A 143 32.69 -0.61 -18.81
C ASP A 143 32.19 -1.73 -17.87
N LEU A 144 32.97 -2.06 -16.83
CA LEU A 144 32.57 -3.05 -15.82
C LEU A 144 31.40 -2.54 -14.99
N TYR A 145 31.43 -1.27 -14.61
CA TYR A 145 30.35 -0.64 -13.86
C TYR A 145 29.05 -0.59 -14.68
N ASP A 146 29.11 -0.25 -15.96
CA ASP A 146 27.95 -0.25 -16.84
C ASP A 146 27.37 -1.65 -17.03
N LYS A 147 28.21 -2.68 -17.21
CA LYS A 147 27.75 -4.08 -17.23
C LYS A 147 27.05 -4.46 -15.94
N TYR A 148 27.63 -4.11 -14.79
CA TYR A 148 27.05 -4.40 -13.48
C TYR A 148 25.70 -3.69 -13.30
N ARG A 149 25.57 -2.44 -13.73
CA ARG A 149 24.29 -1.70 -13.71
C ARG A 149 23.22 -2.39 -14.54
N VAL A 150 23.54 -2.79 -15.77
CA VAL A 150 22.60 -3.52 -16.64
C VAL A 150 22.17 -4.85 -16.02
N GLU A 151 23.07 -5.56 -15.34
CA GLU A 151 22.73 -6.80 -14.63
C GLU A 151 21.79 -6.55 -13.44
N ILE A 152 22.03 -5.49 -12.66
CA ILE A 152 21.11 -5.08 -11.59
C ILE A 152 19.73 -4.77 -12.16
N ASP A 153 19.65 -3.96 -13.21
CA ASP A 153 18.37 -3.57 -13.82
C ASP A 153 17.59 -4.80 -14.31
N ARG A 154 18.28 -5.75 -14.96
CA ARG A 154 17.68 -7.03 -15.36
C ARG A 154 17.14 -7.80 -14.17
N LYS A 155 17.89 -7.88 -13.07
CA LYS A 155 17.48 -8.59 -11.86
C LYS A 155 16.28 -7.91 -11.19
N ILE A 156 16.25 -6.58 -11.18
CA ILE A 156 15.09 -5.80 -10.67
C ILE A 156 13.85 -6.11 -11.51
N MET A 157 13.96 -6.08 -12.85
CA MET A 157 12.84 -6.40 -13.73
C MET A 157 12.33 -7.83 -13.53
N GLU A 158 13.25 -8.80 -13.36
CA GLU A 158 12.87 -10.18 -13.08
C GLU A 158 12.13 -10.32 -11.74
N LEU A 159 12.64 -9.70 -10.69
CA LEU A 159 12.00 -9.70 -9.37
C LEU A 159 10.63 -9.04 -9.42
N GLN A 160 10.49 -7.91 -10.12
CA GLN A 160 9.20 -7.25 -10.29
C GLN A 160 8.20 -8.15 -11.01
N ARG A 161 8.62 -8.84 -12.08
CA ARG A 161 7.75 -9.80 -12.79
C ARG A 161 7.28 -10.93 -11.86
N GLN A 162 8.19 -11.53 -11.10
CA GLN A 162 7.85 -12.59 -10.14
C GLN A 162 6.88 -12.10 -9.05
N GLU A 163 7.07 -10.85 -8.60
CA GLU A 163 6.20 -10.20 -7.60
C GLU A 163 4.79 -9.98 -8.14
N GLU A 164 4.67 -9.49 -9.38
CA GLU A 164 3.38 -9.33 -10.08
C GLU A 164 2.68 -10.67 -10.31
N GLU A 165 3.40 -11.71 -10.72
CA GLU A 165 2.88 -13.07 -10.89
C GLU A 165 2.36 -13.65 -9.56
N SER A 166 3.12 -13.48 -8.48
CA SER A 166 2.72 -13.89 -7.13
C SER A 166 1.47 -13.15 -6.66
N ARG A 167 1.42 -11.81 -6.83
CA ARG A 167 0.23 -11.01 -6.50
C ARG A 167 -0.99 -11.49 -7.27
N ARG A 168 -0.86 -11.74 -8.58
CA ARG A 168 -1.95 -12.27 -9.40
C ARG A 168 -2.42 -13.63 -8.88
N ALA A 169 -1.50 -14.54 -8.58
CA ALA A 169 -1.82 -15.87 -8.04
C ALA A 169 -2.59 -15.78 -6.71
N VAL A 170 -2.13 -14.93 -5.79
CA VAL A 170 -2.83 -14.68 -4.51
C VAL A 170 -4.22 -14.11 -4.76
N CYS A 171 -4.36 -13.08 -5.61
CA CYS A 171 -5.66 -12.50 -5.94
C CYS A 171 -6.62 -13.52 -6.54
N THR A 172 -6.15 -14.40 -7.44
CA THR A 172 -6.98 -15.47 -8.01
C THR A 172 -7.41 -16.47 -6.94
N ALA A 173 -6.49 -16.90 -6.07
CA ALA A 173 -6.81 -17.84 -4.99
C ALA A 173 -7.83 -17.25 -4.00
N THR A 174 -7.66 -15.98 -3.60
CA THR A 174 -8.63 -15.28 -2.73
C THR A 174 -9.99 -15.14 -3.40
N LYS A 175 -10.03 -14.81 -4.70
CA LYS A 175 -11.27 -14.71 -5.47
C LYS A 175 -12.00 -16.06 -5.50
N ASP A 176 -11.28 -17.15 -5.76
CA ASP A 176 -11.85 -18.49 -5.80
C ASP A 176 -12.36 -18.93 -4.43
N PHE A 177 -11.58 -18.68 -3.36
CA PHE A 177 -12.01 -18.92 -1.99
C PHE A 177 -13.29 -18.16 -1.64
N ASN A 178 -13.36 -16.86 -1.94
CA ASN A 178 -14.55 -16.05 -1.68
C ASN A 178 -15.76 -16.54 -2.48
N ARG A 179 -15.56 -17.00 -3.72
CA ARG A 179 -16.62 -17.60 -4.54
C ARG A 179 -17.16 -18.88 -3.90
N ILE A 180 -16.27 -19.78 -3.47
CA ILE A 180 -16.66 -21.02 -2.78
C ILE A 180 -17.42 -20.68 -1.50
N GLN A 181 -16.89 -19.78 -0.67
CA GLN A 181 -17.53 -19.35 0.57
C GLN A 181 -18.93 -18.75 0.33
N ALA A 182 -19.11 -17.95 -0.73
CA ALA A 182 -20.41 -17.41 -1.10
C ALA A 182 -21.40 -18.51 -1.50
N THR A 183 -20.95 -19.52 -2.26
CA THR A 183 -21.79 -20.66 -2.63
C THR A 183 -22.17 -21.53 -1.43
N GLU A 184 -21.24 -21.78 -0.51
CA GLU A 184 -21.51 -22.52 0.73
C GLU A 184 -22.50 -21.77 1.62
N LEU A 185 -22.36 -20.46 1.75
CA LEU A 185 -23.29 -19.63 2.51
C LEU A 185 -24.69 -19.62 1.87
N ALA A 186 -24.78 -19.56 0.54
CA ALA A 186 -26.06 -19.65 -0.16
C ALA A 186 -26.73 -21.01 0.09
N TYR A 187 -25.98 -22.11 -0.03
CA TYR A 187 -26.48 -23.46 0.23
C TYR A 187 -26.95 -23.64 1.69
N LYS A 188 -26.19 -23.13 2.66
CA LYS A 188 -26.60 -23.14 4.07
C LYS A 188 -27.91 -22.38 4.28
N LYS A 189 -28.06 -21.18 3.71
CA LYS A 189 -29.30 -20.40 3.79
C LYS A 189 -30.49 -21.13 3.17
N GLU A 190 -30.30 -21.83 2.06
CA GLU A 190 -31.35 -22.65 1.46
C GLU A 190 -31.74 -23.82 2.36
N LEU A 191 -30.76 -24.48 2.97
CA LEU A 191 -31.00 -25.56 3.92
C LEU A 191 -31.75 -25.05 5.16
N ASP A 192 -31.31 -23.95 5.76
CA ASP A 192 -31.97 -23.32 6.90
C ASP A 192 -33.40 -22.90 6.55
N LYS A 193 -33.62 -22.36 5.34
CA LYS A 193 -34.96 -22.02 4.85
C LYS A 193 -35.83 -23.27 4.69
N SER A 194 -35.27 -24.36 4.18
CA SER A 194 -35.99 -25.62 4.04
C SER A 194 -36.34 -26.23 5.40
N GLN A 195 -35.41 -26.19 6.35
CA GLN A 195 -35.63 -26.63 7.73
C GLN A 195 -36.71 -25.78 8.41
N THR A 196 -36.61 -24.46 8.38
CA THR A 196 -37.63 -23.58 8.95
C THR A 196 -39.00 -23.78 8.31
N LEU A 197 -39.09 -24.00 6.99
CA LEU A 197 -40.34 -24.34 6.33
C LEU A 197 -40.91 -25.68 6.81
N ARG A 198 -40.05 -26.68 7.01
CA ARG A 198 -40.44 -27.98 7.55
C ARG A 198 -40.92 -27.86 8.99
N ASP A 199 -40.18 -27.18 9.84
CA ASP A 199 -40.53 -26.96 11.24
C ASP A 199 -41.85 -26.20 11.36
N ASN A 200 -42.05 -25.15 10.54
CA ASN A 200 -43.32 -24.42 10.47
C ASN A 200 -44.48 -25.34 10.03
N MET A 201 -44.25 -26.22 9.06
CA MET A 201 -45.27 -27.17 8.61
C MET A 201 -45.58 -28.20 9.72
N ASP A 202 -44.56 -28.72 10.37
CA ASP A 202 -44.68 -29.67 11.48
C ASP A 202 -45.44 -29.01 12.66
N GLU A 203 -45.16 -27.74 12.97
CA GLU A 203 -45.91 -26.95 13.96
C GLU A 203 -47.38 -26.77 13.55
N ILE A 204 -47.64 -26.34 12.31
CA ILE A 204 -49.02 -26.16 11.80
C ILE A 204 -49.78 -27.50 11.88
N THR A 205 -49.18 -28.59 11.42
CA THR A 205 -49.84 -29.91 11.46
C THR A 205 -50.06 -30.41 12.89
N PHE A 206 -49.11 -30.16 13.80
CA PHE A 206 -49.25 -30.47 15.21
C PHE A 206 -50.39 -29.66 15.85
N LEU A 207 -50.47 -28.35 15.60
CA LEU A 207 -51.54 -27.49 16.11
C LEU A 207 -52.91 -27.92 15.56
N LEU A 208 -53.00 -28.20 14.26
CA LEU A 208 -54.23 -28.66 13.62
C LEU A 208 -54.72 -30.01 14.17
N ARG A 209 -53.80 -30.93 14.46
CA ARG A 209 -54.11 -32.21 15.11
C ARG A 209 -54.28 -32.09 16.62
N GLY A 210 -53.83 -30.98 17.20
CA GLY A 210 -53.90 -30.72 18.61
C GLY A 210 -55.35 -30.71 19.09
N ASP A 211 -55.56 -31.21 20.30
CA ASP A 211 -56.90 -31.39 20.86
C ASP A 211 -57.64 -30.06 21.10
N PHE A 212 -56.91 -28.93 21.14
CA PHE A 212 -57.50 -27.60 21.26
C PHE A 212 -58.23 -27.17 19.98
N LEU A 213 -57.56 -27.18 18.82
CA LEU A 213 -58.17 -26.75 17.54
C LEU A 213 -59.14 -27.79 16.96
N SER A 214 -58.90 -29.09 17.19
CA SER A 214 -59.82 -30.17 16.79
C SER A 214 -61.04 -30.32 17.70
N GLU A 215 -61.09 -29.53 18.78
CA GLU A 215 -62.10 -29.57 19.84
C GLU A 215 -62.41 -30.97 20.37
N ASN A 216 -61.41 -31.85 20.43
CA ASN A 216 -61.58 -33.27 20.75
C ASN A 216 -62.40 -33.49 22.05
N PRO A 217 -63.57 -34.16 22.00
CA PRO A 217 -64.43 -34.37 23.17
C PRO A 217 -63.80 -35.30 24.22
N ALA A 218 -62.79 -36.10 23.83
CA ALA A 218 -62.08 -36.98 24.76
C ALA A 218 -61.28 -36.21 25.83
N GLN A 219 -60.96 -34.92 25.61
CA GLN A 219 -60.31 -34.07 26.61
C GLN A 219 -61.12 -33.91 27.91
N ALA A 220 -62.44 -34.08 27.82
CA ALA A 220 -63.34 -33.94 28.94
C ALA A 220 -63.31 -35.18 29.85
N LEU A 221 -62.71 -36.30 29.42
CA LEU A 221 -62.63 -37.53 30.20
C LEU A 221 -61.53 -37.40 31.27
N SER A 222 -61.88 -37.69 32.52
CA SER A 222 -60.89 -37.74 33.60
C SER A 222 -59.97 -38.95 33.45
N PRO A 223 -58.63 -38.78 33.60
CA PRO A 223 -57.68 -39.90 33.61
C PRO A 223 -57.95 -40.92 34.74
N LEU A 224 -58.65 -40.51 35.80
CA LEU A 224 -59.01 -41.33 36.96
C LEU A 224 -60.40 -41.99 36.82
N GLY A 225 -61.04 -41.89 35.64
CA GLY A 225 -62.31 -42.54 35.30
C GLY A 225 -63.57 -41.71 35.57
N ASP A 226 -64.69 -42.25 35.05
CA ASP A 226 -66.16 -41.94 35.03
C ASP A 226 -66.71 -40.52 35.27
N ARG A 227 -65.87 -39.58 35.69
CA ARG A 227 -66.20 -38.17 35.87
C ARG A 227 -65.66 -37.36 34.71
N VAL A 228 -66.44 -36.35 34.34
CA VAL A 228 -66.06 -35.38 33.34
C VAL A 228 -65.33 -34.21 34.01
N LEU A 229 -64.24 -33.74 33.40
CA LEU A 229 -63.52 -32.54 33.82
C LEU A 229 -64.37 -31.30 33.49
N VAL A 230 -64.70 -30.52 34.53
CA VAL A 230 -65.66 -29.40 34.44
C VAL A 230 -65.18 -28.28 33.53
N ASP A 231 -63.89 -28.00 33.54
CA ASP A 231 -63.23 -26.96 32.72
C ASP A 231 -63.18 -27.30 31.23
N ARG A 232 -63.33 -28.58 30.86
CA ARG A 232 -63.17 -29.09 29.49
C ARG A 232 -64.45 -29.70 28.91
N TRP A 233 -65.57 -29.55 29.61
CA TRP A 233 -66.83 -30.09 29.16
C TRP A 233 -67.43 -29.28 27.99
N LYS A 234 -67.67 -29.95 26.86
CA LYS A 234 -68.16 -29.33 25.59
C LYS A 234 -69.56 -29.79 25.20
N GLY A 235 -70.35 -30.29 26.15
CA GLY A 235 -71.71 -30.82 25.91
C GLY A 235 -71.78 -32.34 25.89
N MET A 236 -72.99 -32.88 25.64
CA MET A 236 -73.27 -34.32 25.61
C MET A 236 -72.85 -34.95 24.27
N SER A 237 -72.43 -36.21 24.30
CA SER A 237 -72.08 -36.93 23.08
C SER A 237 -73.31 -37.15 22.19
N PRO A 238 -73.15 -37.28 20.85
CA PRO A 238 -74.26 -37.59 19.96
C PRO A 238 -75.02 -38.85 20.37
N GLU A 239 -74.31 -39.86 20.89
CA GLU A 239 -74.90 -41.10 21.40
C GLU A 239 -75.76 -40.86 22.65
N GLN A 240 -75.29 -40.06 23.60
CA GLN A 240 -76.07 -39.67 24.78
C GLN A 240 -77.34 -38.89 24.39
N LEU A 241 -77.20 -37.94 23.46
CA LEU A 241 -78.35 -37.19 22.93
C LEU A 241 -79.34 -38.09 22.19
N MET A 242 -78.85 -39.09 21.44
CA MET A 242 -79.71 -40.09 20.79
C MET A 242 -80.44 -40.96 21.81
N ALA A 243 -79.77 -41.40 22.88
CA ALA A 243 -80.40 -42.15 23.96
C ALA A 243 -81.51 -41.35 24.65
N ILE A 244 -81.27 -40.06 24.93
CA ILE A 244 -82.30 -39.16 25.48
C ILE A 244 -83.48 -39.03 24.50
N ARG A 245 -83.22 -38.82 23.20
CA ARG A 245 -84.28 -38.74 22.19
C ARG A 245 -85.08 -40.03 22.08
N HIS A 246 -84.42 -41.19 22.20
CA HIS A 246 -85.08 -42.49 22.22
C HIS A 246 -86.00 -42.61 23.43
N TYR A 247 -85.48 -42.31 24.62
CA TYR A 247 -86.24 -42.33 25.86
C TYR A 247 -87.44 -41.37 25.84
N GLN A 248 -87.27 -40.16 25.29
CA GLN A 248 -88.38 -39.22 25.10
C GLN A 248 -89.47 -39.78 24.16
N LYS A 249 -89.09 -40.49 23.09
CA LYS A 249 -90.07 -41.17 22.22
C LYS A 249 -90.82 -42.26 22.98
N GLU A 250 -90.14 -43.05 23.80
CA GLU A 250 -90.77 -44.06 24.65
C GLU A 250 -91.74 -43.42 25.64
N GLN A 251 -91.37 -42.30 26.28
CA GLN A 251 -92.27 -41.55 27.17
C GLN A 251 -93.52 -41.03 26.44
N VAL A 252 -93.39 -40.55 25.21
CA VAL A 252 -94.54 -40.14 24.40
C VAL A 252 -95.46 -41.32 24.11
N GLN A 253 -94.89 -42.48 23.74
CA GLN A 253 -95.68 -43.70 23.51
C GLN A 253 -96.38 -44.18 24.78
N GLU A 254 -95.71 -44.15 25.92
CA GLU A 254 -96.28 -44.56 27.20
C GLU A 254 -97.40 -43.61 27.64
N ASN A 255 -97.22 -42.29 27.48
CA ASN A 255 -98.27 -41.31 27.75
C ASN A 255 -99.49 -41.49 26.83
N LEU A 256 -99.28 -41.86 25.56
CA LEU A 256 -100.39 -42.19 24.66
C LEU A 256 -101.15 -43.44 25.12
N ARG A 257 -100.43 -44.48 25.58
CA ARG A 257 -101.05 -45.68 26.16
C ARG A 257 -101.87 -45.34 27.40
N MET A 258 -101.32 -44.52 28.31
CA MET A 258 -102.02 -44.08 29.51
C MET A 258 -103.30 -43.30 29.19
N LYS A 259 -103.26 -42.39 28.22
CA LYS A 259 -104.46 -41.67 27.75
C LYS A 259 -105.52 -42.58 27.12
N GLU A 260 -105.09 -43.63 26.40
CA GLU A 260 -106.02 -44.62 25.84
C GLU A 260 -106.69 -45.44 26.95
N GLN A 261 -105.92 -45.84 27.98
CA GLN A 261 -106.47 -46.53 29.16
C GLN A 261 -107.42 -45.64 29.98
N GLU A 262 -107.12 -44.35 30.12
CA GLU A 262 -108.06 -43.39 30.72
C GLU A 262 -109.35 -43.27 29.90
N ARG A 263 -109.25 -43.14 28.57
CA ARG A 263 -110.43 -43.08 27.70
C ARG A 263 -111.30 -44.33 27.80
N GLN A 264 -110.69 -45.51 27.89
CA GLN A 264 -111.42 -46.77 28.10
C GLN A 264 -112.14 -46.79 29.45
N ARG A 265 -111.47 -46.36 30.53
CA ARG A 265 -112.07 -46.25 31.87
C ARG A 265 -113.22 -45.25 31.91
N ASP A 266 -113.07 -44.09 31.28
CA ASP A 266 -114.13 -43.08 31.18
C ASP A 266 -115.33 -43.61 30.38
N ALA A 267 -115.10 -44.32 29.27
CA ALA A 267 -116.16 -44.93 28.49
C ALA A 267 -116.92 -46.02 29.26
N GLU A 268 -116.22 -46.82 30.07
CA GLU A 268 -116.84 -47.80 30.98
C GLU A 268 -117.67 -47.10 32.08
N TRP A 269 -117.15 -46.02 32.66
CA TRP A 269 -117.86 -45.19 33.64
C TRP A 269 -119.13 -44.57 33.05
N ASP A 270 -119.05 -44.00 31.84
CA ASP A 270 -120.20 -43.44 31.13
C ASP A 270 -121.24 -44.53 30.80
N ARG A 271 -120.81 -45.74 30.41
CA ARG A 271 -121.70 -46.87 30.18
C ARG A 271 -122.44 -47.27 31.46
N GLN A 272 -121.74 -47.34 32.59
CA GLN A 272 -122.35 -47.61 33.90
C GLN A 272 -123.33 -46.50 34.29
N ARG A 273 -122.99 -45.21 34.06
CA ARG A 273 -123.87 -44.06 34.33
C ARG A 273 -125.16 -44.13 33.52
N VAL A 274 -125.08 -44.45 32.23
CA VAL A 274 -126.25 -44.61 31.36
C VAL A 274 -127.12 -45.79 31.79
N GLN A 275 -126.53 -46.92 32.18
CA GLN A 275 -127.27 -48.06 32.71
C GLN A 275 -127.99 -47.72 34.02
N ALA A 276 -127.32 -47.02 34.95
CA ALA A 276 -127.91 -46.58 36.20
C ALA A 276 -129.07 -45.59 35.98
N ALA A 277 -128.91 -44.62 35.07
CA ALA A 277 -129.98 -43.69 34.70
C ALA A 277 -131.19 -44.42 34.10
N ARG A 278 -130.95 -45.44 33.25
CA ARG A 278 -132.02 -46.26 32.66
C ARG A 278 -132.75 -47.10 33.70
N ALA A 279 -132.03 -47.64 34.69
CA ALA A 279 -132.63 -48.34 35.83
C ALA A 279 -133.48 -47.40 36.70
N GLN A 280 -133.02 -46.17 36.95
CA GLN A 280 -133.82 -45.17 37.67
C GLN A 280 -135.13 -44.82 36.94
N ILE A 281 -135.09 -44.60 35.62
CA ILE A 281 -136.32 -44.32 34.84
C ILE A 281 -137.31 -45.49 34.91
N LEU A 282 -136.82 -46.74 34.90
CA LEU A 282 -137.68 -47.92 35.06
C LEU A 282 -138.33 -47.96 36.45
N LEU A 283 -137.55 -47.67 37.51
CA LEU A 283 -138.04 -47.61 38.88
C LEU A 283 -139.09 -46.50 39.06
N GLU A 284 -138.85 -45.32 38.48
CA GLU A 284 -139.76 -44.18 38.52
C GLU A 284 -141.09 -44.48 37.80
N ARG A 285 -141.03 -45.19 36.65
CA ARG A 285 -142.24 -45.67 35.96
C ARG A 285 -143.03 -46.69 36.78
N GLU A 286 -142.35 -47.56 37.52
CA GLU A 286 -143.01 -48.52 38.42
C GLU A 286 -143.71 -47.79 39.57
N GLN A 287 -143.03 -46.84 40.21
CA GLN A 287 -143.61 -45.98 41.24
C GLN A 287 -144.83 -45.20 40.73
N GLN A 288 -144.78 -44.67 39.50
CA GLN A 288 -145.92 -43.99 38.89
C GLN A 288 -147.12 -44.92 38.66
N ARG A 289 -146.91 -46.19 38.29
CA ARG A 289 -148.01 -47.18 38.18
C ARG A 289 -148.65 -47.45 39.53
N GLN A 290 -147.84 -47.71 40.56
CA GLN A 290 -148.32 -47.92 41.93
C GLN A 290 -149.05 -46.68 42.48
N HIS A 291 -148.59 -45.48 42.14
CA HIS A 291 -149.28 -44.24 42.50
C HIS A 291 -150.63 -44.10 41.80
N ARG A 292 -150.75 -44.51 40.53
CA ARG A 292 -152.03 -44.51 39.80
C ARG A 292 -153.02 -45.52 40.36
N GLU A 293 -152.55 -46.72 40.73
CA GLU A 293 -153.39 -47.73 41.40
C GLU A 293 -153.92 -47.22 42.73
N ARG A 294 -153.04 -46.73 43.62
CA ARG A 294 -153.47 -46.13 44.90
C ARG A 294 -154.45 -44.96 44.72
N ARG A 295 -154.32 -44.17 43.65
CA ARG A 295 -155.22 -43.05 43.36
C ARG A 295 -156.60 -43.53 42.89
N ARG A 296 -156.66 -44.61 42.11
CA ARG A 296 -157.93 -45.27 41.75
C ARG A 296 -158.64 -45.84 42.98
N ASP A 297 -157.90 -46.46 43.89
CA ASP A 297 -158.48 -46.99 45.14
C ASP A 297 -159.04 -45.88 46.03
N LEU A 298 -158.34 -44.74 46.12
CA LEU A 298 -158.84 -43.54 46.82
C LEU A 298 -160.07 -42.93 46.14
N ASP A 299 -160.10 -42.85 44.81
CA ASP A 299 -161.25 -42.32 44.07
C ASP A 299 -162.48 -43.23 44.25
N PHE A 300 -162.28 -44.56 44.31
CA PHE A 300 -163.34 -45.52 44.62
C PHE A 300 -163.90 -45.33 46.03
N MET A 301 -163.03 -45.24 47.04
CA MET A 301 -163.44 -44.98 48.44
C MET A 301 -164.17 -43.64 48.59
N ASN A 302 -163.71 -42.58 47.91
CA ASN A 302 -164.39 -41.27 47.95
C ASN A 302 -165.78 -41.30 47.28
N ALA A 303 -165.97 -42.13 46.25
CA ALA A 303 -167.26 -42.30 45.59
C ALA A 303 -168.29 -43.00 46.50
N GLU A 304 -167.88 -44.05 47.23
CA GLU A 304 -168.71 -44.69 48.27
C GLU A 304 -169.09 -43.69 49.36
N LEU A 305 -168.11 -42.95 49.90
CA LEU A 305 -168.32 -41.95 50.94
C LEU A 305 -169.30 -40.86 50.48
N SER A 306 -169.20 -40.41 49.21
CA SER A 306 -170.12 -39.43 48.63
C SER A 306 -171.56 -39.93 48.50
N GLN A 307 -171.77 -41.23 48.21
CA GLN A 307 -173.10 -41.81 48.14
C GLN A 307 -173.73 -41.89 49.53
N GLU A 308 -172.98 -42.33 50.54
CA GLU A 308 -173.43 -42.35 51.94
C GLU A 308 -173.83 -40.96 52.44
N GLN A 309 -173.02 -39.93 52.11
CA GLN A 309 -173.30 -38.56 52.51
C GLN A 309 -174.54 -37.97 51.81
N ARG A 310 -174.77 -38.32 50.54
CA ARG A 310 -176.00 -37.95 49.81
C ARG A 310 -177.23 -38.59 50.43
N ALA A 311 -177.19 -39.90 50.74
CA ALA A 311 -178.30 -40.60 51.37
C ALA A 311 -178.65 -40.00 52.73
N LYS A 312 -177.64 -39.66 53.54
CA LYS A 312 -177.82 -39.00 54.84
C LYS A 312 -178.43 -37.60 54.72
N ASN A 313 -178.01 -36.82 53.72
CA ASN A 313 -178.55 -35.47 53.48
C ASN A 313 -179.99 -35.46 52.97
N ILE A 314 -180.41 -36.48 52.22
CA ILE A 314 -181.81 -36.64 51.77
C ILE A 314 -182.72 -36.92 52.99
N TYR A 315 -182.32 -37.86 53.86
CA TYR A 315 -183.05 -38.18 55.09
C TYR A 315 -183.24 -36.95 56.01
N LEU A 316 -182.16 -36.16 56.21
CA LEU A 316 -182.21 -34.93 57.01
C LEU A 316 -183.17 -33.87 56.43
N LYS A 317 -183.26 -33.76 55.11
CA LYS A 317 -184.12 -32.76 54.45
C LYS A 317 -185.61 -33.12 54.46
N GLU A 318 -185.95 -34.40 54.32
CA GLU A 318 -187.36 -34.81 54.13
C GLU A 318 -188.09 -35.10 55.45
N GLU A 319 -187.42 -35.65 56.47
CA GLU A 319 -188.10 -36.07 57.71
C GLU A 319 -187.86 -35.14 58.92
N ALA A 320 -186.70 -34.45 58.98
CA ALA A 320 -186.32 -33.66 60.16
C ALA A 320 -186.54 -32.14 60.02
N TYR A 321 -186.65 -31.61 58.79
CA TYR A 321 -186.68 -30.17 58.51
C TYR A 321 -187.99 -29.66 57.88
N SER A 322 -189.13 -30.26 58.21
CA SER A 322 -190.45 -29.72 57.87
C SER A 322 -191.19 -29.22 59.12
N ASN A 323 -190.83 -28.02 59.59
CA ASN A 323 -191.57 -27.29 60.63
C ASN A 323 -192.79 -26.61 60.00
N VAL A 324 -193.97 -27.22 60.13
CA VAL A 324 -195.26 -26.63 59.71
C VAL A 324 -195.71 -25.63 60.78
N PRO A 325 -195.85 -24.33 60.48
CA PRO A 325 -196.26 -23.32 61.45
C PRO A 325 -197.72 -23.48 61.88
N THR A 326 -197.94 -23.68 63.18
CA THR A 326 -199.27 -23.89 63.76
C THR A 326 -200.02 -22.58 63.98
N ALA A 327 -201.35 -22.65 63.97
CA ALA A 327 -202.30 -21.53 63.83
C ALA A 327 -202.19 -20.34 64.82
N GLN A 328 -201.34 -20.39 65.86
CA GLN A 328 -200.93 -19.20 66.63
C GLN A 328 -200.27 -18.12 65.75
N TYR A 329 -199.73 -18.51 64.59
CA TYR A 329 -198.98 -17.63 63.67
C TYR A 329 -199.86 -16.69 62.83
N TYR A 330 -201.08 -17.08 62.44
CA TYR A 330 -201.85 -16.29 61.46
C TYR A 330 -202.92 -15.37 62.05
N ALA A 331 -203.42 -15.65 63.25
CA ALA A 331 -204.50 -14.86 63.85
C ALA A 331 -204.01 -13.81 64.88
N GLN A 332 -202.69 -13.62 65.00
CA GLN A 332 -202.09 -12.48 65.71
C GLN A 332 -202.28 -11.14 64.99
N PHE A 333 -202.93 -11.11 63.82
CA PHE A 333 -203.17 -9.89 63.05
C PHE A 333 -204.63 -9.41 63.19
N ASN A 334 -204.78 -8.16 63.67
CA ASN A 334 -205.99 -7.33 63.69
C ASN A 334 -207.20 -7.80 64.53
N THR A 335 -207.02 -8.15 65.80
CA THR A 335 -208.17 -8.46 66.69
C THR A 335 -208.15 -7.77 68.05
N THR A 336 -207.60 -6.56 68.17
CA THR A 336 -208.08 -5.55 69.16
C THR A 336 -207.33 -4.20 68.99
N THR A 337 -207.88 -3.05 69.37
CA THR A 337 -208.76 -2.77 70.53
C THR A 337 -210.26 -2.71 70.22
N ARG A 338 -210.76 -3.73 69.53
CA ARG A 338 -212.06 -4.33 69.83
C ARG A 338 -212.06 -5.81 69.53
#